data_AF-A0A6I5CFA8-F1
#
_entry.id   AF-A0A6I5CFA8-F1
#
_cell.length_a   1.000
_cell.length_b   1.000
_cell.length_c   1.000
_cell.angle_alpha   90.00
_cell.angle_beta   90.00
_cell.angle_gamma   90.00
#
_symmetry.space_group_name_H-M   'P 1'
#
loop_
_entity.id
_entity.type
_entity.pdbx_description
1 polymer ?
#
loop_
_entity_poly.entity_id
_entity_poly.type
_entity_poly.pdbx_seq_one_letter_code
_entity_poly.pdbx_strand_id
1 'polypeptide(L)'
;ASSTAGGLLAVGDQPLVGLDGHLFTPGDAAGRVLLAWVCVLAPTLALAGVGLLGSVVLGRSPMGLLLPAFVALAMQLAQMLPLPVAVRLALPGDAFLAWNSLFSGQVHATPLLIGIVAGLLWAVTATALAYVLFLRRDFTNPTDDGVVRRAATVGALPLVGLLGATAAVVAATTTADGTGIAQAKVEQSLATEFAHLYRMQTAQLHRPAVTEAQLRTAAACTKAGVRDGAEGAGNDWRCVVSWHLPGAAATGSAVYQLDVTADGRFVADGDGPKEVNGYFLVRTPTGDAPNPLWQFDGIVDLLAAVPDPRNS
;
A
#
# COMPACT_ATOMS: atom_id res chain seq x y z
N ALA A 1 19.64 -6.58 -15.79
CA ALA A 1 20.13 -7.38 -16.93
C ALA A 1 20.41 -8.82 -16.51
N SER A 2 21.40 -9.10 -15.66
CA SER A 2 21.73 -10.47 -15.23
C SER A 2 20.60 -11.16 -14.45
N SER A 3 19.87 -10.44 -13.59
CA SER A 3 18.69 -10.95 -12.89
C SER A 3 17.53 -11.28 -13.84
N THR A 4 17.30 -10.42 -14.83
CA THR A 4 16.27 -10.59 -15.85
C THR A 4 16.56 -11.79 -16.76
N ALA A 5 17.81 -11.93 -17.21
CA ALA A 5 18.26 -13.08 -18.01
C ALA A 5 18.21 -14.38 -17.20
N GLY A 6 18.64 -14.35 -15.92
CA GLY A 6 18.53 -15.50 -15.03
C GLY A 6 17.09 -15.93 -14.78
N GLY A 7 16.17 -14.98 -14.58
CA GLY A 7 14.74 -15.24 -14.42
C GLY A 7 14.11 -15.87 -15.67
N LEU A 8 14.43 -15.35 -16.86
CA LEU A 8 13.99 -15.95 -18.13
C LEU A 8 14.55 -17.36 -18.33
N LEU A 9 15.81 -17.61 -17.97
CA LEU A 9 16.43 -18.92 -18.09
C LEU A 9 15.89 -19.95 -17.07
N ALA A 10 15.51 -19.50 -15.87
CA ALA A 10 15.03 -20.38 -14.80
C ALA A 10 13.51 -20.62 -14.84
N VAL A 11 12.72 -19.61 -15.21
CA VAL A 11 11.25 -19.62 -15.12
C VAL A 11 10.59 -19.58 -16.51
N GLY A 12 11.23 -18.99 -17.52
CA GLY A 12 10.68 -18.88 -18.89
C GLY A 12 9.55 -17.84 -19.01
N ASP A 13 8.66 -18.04 -19.98
CA ASP A 13 7.52 -17.15 -20.29
C ASP A 13 6.27 -17.43 -19.41
N GLN A 14 6.48 -17.89 -18.18
CA GLN A 14 5.36 -18.20 -17.29
C GLN A 14 4.62 -16.93 -16.86
N PRO A 15 3.28 -16.98 -16.76
CA PRO A 15 2.52 -15.83 -16.28
C PRO A 15 2.87 -15.53 -14.82
N LEU A 16 3.07 -14.25 -14.51
CA LEU A 16 3.35 -13.81 -13.14
C LEU A 16 2.04 -13.73 -12.35
N VAL A 17 2.00 -14.32 -11.16
CA VAL A 17 0.86 -14.20 -10.25
C VAL A 17 0.95 -12.85 -9.52
N GLY A 18 -0.10 -12.03 -9.65
CA GLY A 18 -0.28 -10.77 -8.94
C GLY A 18 -0.58 -10.98 -7.46
N LEU A 19 -0.67 -9.87 -6.71
CA LEU A 19 -0.94 -9.89 -5.27
C LEU A 19 -2.35 -10.40 -4.92
N ASP A 20 -3.27 -10.34 -5.88
CA ASP A 20 -4.66 -10.77 -5.83
C ASP A 20 -4.90 -12.13 -6.56
N GLY A 21 -3.81 -12.82 -6.92
CA GLY A 21 -3.88 -14.10 -7.62
C GLY A 21 -4.16 -14.01 -9.12
N HIS A 22 -4.27 -12.80 -9.66
CA HIS A 22 -4.48 -12.63 -11.10
C HIS A 22 -3.20 -12.98 -11.89
N LEU A 23 -3.35 -13.41 -13.14
CA LEU A 23 -2.20 -13.74 -14.00
C LEU A 23 -1.83 -12.58 -14.92
N PHE A 24 -0.56 -12.21 -14.93
CA PHE A 24 0.03 -11.25 -15.87
C PHE A 24 0.75 -11.97 -17.00
N THR A 25 0.63 -11.44 -18.23
CA THR A 25 1.56 -11.85 -19.29
C THR A 25 2.98 -11.34 -18.97
N PRO A 26 4.05 -12.02 -19.42
CA PRO A 26 5.42 -11.57 -19.18
C PRO A 26 5.70 -10.13 -19.65
N GLY A 27 5.09 -9.72 -20.78
CA GLY A 27 5.21 -8.37 -21.33
C GLY A 27 4.56 -7.31 -20.42
N ASP A 28 3.35 -7.59 -19.94
CA ASP A 28 2.63 -6.70 -19.02
C ASP A 28 3.36 -6.59 -17.66
N ALA A 29 3.87 -7.72 -17.16
CA ALA A 29 4.65 -7.75 -15.92
C ALA A 29 5.92 -6.91 -16.05
N ALA A 30 6.67 -7.04 -17.15
CA ALA A 30 7.87 -6.24 -17.40
C ALA A 30 7.55 -4.73 -17.48
N GLY A 31 6.47 -4.36 -18.15
CA GLY A 31 5.99 -2.98 -18.22
C GLY A 31 5.62 -2.41 -16.84
N ARG A 32 4.91 -3.18 -16.01
CA ARG A 32 4.53 -2.80 -14.64
C ARG A 32 5.73 -2.67 -13.71
N VAL A 33 6.75 -3.53 -13.86
CA VAL A 33 8.02 -3.41 -13.12
C VAL A 33 8.75 -2.11 -13.49
N LEU A 34 8.84 -1.78 -14.78
CA LEU A 34 9.45 -0.51 -15.22
C LEU A 34 8.66 0.69 -14.69
N LEU A 35 7.33 0.63 -14.74
CA LEU A 35 6.48 1.68 -14.20
C LEU A 35 6.68 1.85 -12.69
N ALA A 36 6.78 0.76 -11.93
CA ALA A 36 7.08 0.79 -10.51
C ALA A 36 8.43 1.48 -10.22
N TRP A 37 9.48 1.19 -11.01
CA TRP A 37 10.76 1.89 -10.92
C TRP A 37 10.64 3.39 -11.18
N VAL A 38 9.84 3.79 -12.18
CA VAL A 38 9.59 5.21 -12.48
C VAL A 38 8.85 5.90 -11.33
N CYS A 39 7.85 5.24 -10.73
CA CYS A 39 7.09 5.79 -9.60
C CYS A 39 7.98 6.08 -8.38
N VAL A 40 9.04 5.30 -8.18
CA VAL A 40 10.00 5.48 -7.07
C VAL A 40 10.95 6.67 -7.28
N LEU A 41 11.04 7.24 -8.49
CA LEU A 41 11.90 8.40 -8.75
C LEU A 41 11.44 9.66 -8.00
N ALA A 42 10.14 9.91 -7.90
CA ALA A 42 9.62 11.07 -7.20
C ALA A 42 9.99 11.10 -5.70
N PRO A 43 9.72 10.04 -4.91
CA PRO A 43 10.08 10.04 -3.49
C PRO A 43 11.59 9.93 -3.25
N THR A 44 12.36 9.34 -4.16
CA THR A 44 13.84 9.37 -4.07
C THR A 44 14.40 10.77 -4.30
N LEU A 45 13.86 11.53 -5.27
CA LEU A 45 14.20 12.94 -5.47
C LEU A 45 13.85 13.79 -4.25
N ALA A 46 12.75 13.50 -3.55
CA ALA A 46 12.39 14.18 -2.31
C ALA A 46 13.46 14.01 -1.23
N LEU A 47 13.90 12.76 -0.98
CA LEU A 47 14.96 12.46 -0.02
C LEU A 47 16.31 13.07 -0.42
N ALA A 48 16.65 13.04 -1.72
CA ALA A 48 17.84 13.69 -2.24
C ALA A 48 17.82 15.21 -2.03
N GLY A 49 16.68 15.86 -2.29
CA GLY A 49 16.48 17.28 -2.04
C GLY A 49 16.61 17.64 -0.55
N VAL A 50 16.09 16.80 0.35
CA VAL A 50 16.27 16.96 1.80
C VAL A 50 17.74 16.82 2.21
N GLY A 51 18.48 15.88 1.62
CA GLY A 51 19.92 15.73 1.84
C GLY A 51 20.73 16.93 1.37
N LEU A 52 20.38 17.47 0.20
CA LEU A 52 20.97 18.71 -0.32
C LEU A 52 20.70 19.89 0.62
N LEU A 53 19.45 20.07 1.06
CA LEU A 53 19.06 21.11 2.01
C LEU A 53 19.82 20.96 3.34
N GLY A 54 19.90 19.74 3.88
CA GLY A 54 20.68 19.44 5.09
C GLY A 54 22.16 19.79 4.94
N SER A 55 22.76 19.50 3.79
CA SER A 55 24.16 19.86 3.49
C SER A 55 24.37 21.37 3.52
N VAL A 56 23.49 22.12 2.86
CA VAL A 56 23.58 23.59 2.78
C VAL A 56 23.36 24.25 4.13
N VAL A 57 22.38 23.77 4.90
CA VAL A 57 22.01 24.33 6.20
C VAL A 57 23.08 24.03 7.26
N LEU A 58 23.54 22.78 7.33
CA LEU A 58 24.43 22.33 8.40
C LEU A 58 25.91 22.56 8.07
N GLY A 59 26.25 22.89 6.82
CA GLY A 59 27.61 23.24 6.39
C GLY A 59 28.64 22.12 6.53
N ARG A 60 28.21 20.88 6.77
CA ARG A 60 29.07 19.72 7.00
C ARG A 60 28.67 18.59 6.06
N SER A 61 29.61 18.18 5.20
CA SER A 61 29.43 17.13 4.19
C SER A 61 28.80 15.83 4.74
N PRO A 62 29.19 15.30 5.92
CA PRO A 62 28.60 14.06 6.45
C PRO A 62 27.09 14.15 6.76
N MET A 63 26.55 15.34 7.05
CA MET A 63 25.12 15.47 7.37
C MET A 63 24.21 15.42 6.15
N GLY A 64 24.72 15.76 4.97
CA GLY A 64 23.99 15.56 3.73
C GLY A 64 23.62 14.11 3.48
N LEU A 65 24.46 13.19 3.98
CA LEU A 65 24.27 11.75 3.83
C LEU A 65 23.41 11.16 4.95
N LEU A 66 23.58 11.64 6.19
CA LEU A 66 22.84 11.10 7.34
C LEU A 66 21.39 11.59 7.40
N LEU A 67 21.13 12.86 7.05
CA LEU A 67 19.80 13.44 7.20
C LEU A 67 18.72 12.71 6.38
N PRO A 68 18.91 12.36 5.10
CA PRO A 68 17.93 11.59 4.34
C PRO A 68 17.62 10.23 4.97
N ALA A 69 18.63 9.55 5.51
CA ALA A 69 18.44 8.25 6.16
C ALA A 69 17.59 8.38 7.43
N PHE A 70 17.86 9.37 8.28
CA PHE A 70 17.04 9.64 9.47
C PHE A 70 15.61 10.06 9.11
N VAL A 71 15.43 10.91 8.10
CA VAL A 71 14.10 11.34 7.64
C VAL A 71 13.33 10.17 7.04
N ALA A 72 13.97 9.32 6.23
CA ALA A 72 13.36 8.11 5.68
C ALA A 72 12.92 7.15 6.80
N LEU A 73 13.77 6.92 7.81
CA LEU A 73 13.43 6.10 8.96
C LEU A 73 12.24 6.68 9.74
N ALA A 74 12.24 7.99 9.98
CA ALA A 74 11.14 8.67 10.67
C ALA A 74 9.83 8.57 9.88
N MET A 75 9.87 8.73 8.55
CA MET A 75 8.71 8.54 7.68
C MET A 75 8.22 7.09 7.70
N GLN A 76 9.12 6.11 7.71
CA GLN A 76 8.76 4.70 7.79
C GLN A 76 8.09 4.36 9.13
N LEU A 77 8.59 4.88 10.24
CA LEU A 77 7.93 4.76 11.55
C LEU A 77 6.56 5.46 11.55
N ALA A 78 6.45 6.63 10.91
CA ALA A 78 5.19 7.33 10.75
C ALA A 78 4.15 6.49 9.97
N GLN A 79 4.58 5.74 8.95
CA GLN A 79 3.69 4.88 8.17
C GLN A 79 3.16 3.67 8.92
N MET A 80 3.86 3.21 9.96
CA MET A 80 3.39 2.15 10.84
C MET A 80 2.34 2.64 11.84
N LEU A 81 2.20 3.95 12.02
CA LEU A 81 1.17 4.54 12.89
C LEU A 81 -0.17 4.66 12.15
N PRO A 82 -1.32 4.64 12.88
CA PRO A 82 -2.64 4.86 12.33
C PRO A 82 -2.87 6.34 12.03
N LEU A 83 -2.13 6.87 11.05
CA LEU A 83 -2.27 8.25 10.58
C LEU A 83 -3.58 8.43 9.79
N PRO A 84 -4.16 9.65 9.81
CA PRO A 84 -5.23 10.00 8.89
C PRO A 84 -4.79 9.79 7.44
N VAL A 85 -5.67 9.29 6.57
CA VAL A 85 -5.37 8.98 5.16
C VAL A 85 -4.72 10.17 4.45
N ALA A 86 -5.27 11.36 4.67
CA ALA A 86 -4.75 12.57 4.05
C ALA A 86 -3.29 12.88 4.42
N VAL A 87 -2.90 12.63 5.68
CA VAL A 87 -1.52 12.82 6.14
C VAL A 87 -0.60 11.74 5.58
N ARG A 88 -1.08 10.49 5.54
CA ARG A 88 -0.34 9.36 4.97
C ARG A 88 -0.01 9.61 3.50
N LEU A 89 -1.00 9.92 2.68
CA LEU A 89 -0.82 10.14 1.25
C LEU A 89 0.03 11.38 0.93
N ALA A 90 0.07 12.36 1.85
CA ALA A 90 0.89 13.56 1.71
C ALA A 90 2.38 13.33 2.02
N LEU A 91 2.74 12.20 2.66
CA LEU A 91 4.13 11.85 2.94
C LEU A 91 4.78 11.19 1.71
N PRO A 92 5.99 11.62 1.30
CA PRO A 92 6.72 10.98 0.20
C PRO A 92 6.94 9.47 0.40
N GLY A 93 6.96 9.01 1.64
CA GLY A 93 7.06 7.59 1.97
C GLY A 93 6.00 6.74 1.28
N ASP A 94 4.79 7.26 1.06
CA ASP A 94 3.64 6.46 0.62
C ASP A 94 3.81 5.96 -0.82
N ALA A 95 4.45 6.78 -1.67
CA ALA A 95 4.81 6.42 -3.03
C ALA A 95 5.78 5.22 -3.11
N PHE A 96 6.57 4.94 -2.06
CA PHE A 96 7.41 3.72 -2.01
C PHE A 96 6.60 2.43 -1.80
N LEU A 97 5.32 2.53 -1.40
CA LEU A 97 4.43 1.39 -1.17
C LEU A 97 3.28 1.36 -2.19
N ALA A 98 2.79 2.51 -2.66
CA ALA A 98 1.61 2.61 -3.52
C ALA A 98 1.78 1.92 -4.89
N TRP A 99 3.01 1.71 -5.37
CA TRP A 99 3.27 1.00 -6.63
C TRP A 99 2.83 -0.48 -6.59
N ASN A 100 2.65 -1.08 -5.41
CA ASN A 100 2.17 -2.45 -5.27
C ASN A 100 0.79 -2.66 -5.93
N SER A 101 -0.04 -1.62 -5.99
CA SER A 101 -1.33 -1.65 -6.69
C SER A 101 -1.20 -1.85 -8.21
N LEU A 102 -0.01 -1.63 -8.79
CA LEU A 102 0.29 -2.00 -10.17
C LEU A 102 0.35 -3.52 -10.35
N PHE A 103 0.33 -4.32 -9.29
CA PHE A 103 0.34 -5.77 -9.34
C PHE A 103 -0.96 -6.40 -8.80
N SER A 104 -2.02 -5.59 -8.65
CA SER A 104 -3.39 -6.04 -8.38
C SER A 104 -4.30 -5.78 -9.58
N GLY A 105 -5.41 -6.52 -9.66
CA GLY A 105 -6.39 -6.47 -10.74
C GLY A 105 -7.22 -5.20 -10.72
N GLN A 106 -7.40 -4.61 -9.53
CA GLN A 106 -7.88 -3.25 -9.33
C GLN A 106 -6.66 -2.32 -9.18
N VAL A 107 -6.38 -1.50 -10.20
CA VAL A 107 -5.30 -0.53 -10.15
C VAL A 107 -5.77 0.71 -9.38
N HIS A 108 -5.27 0.88 -8.17
CA HIS A 108 -5.52 2.06 -7.34
C HIS A 108 -4.58 3.21 -7.77
N ALA A 109 -4.88 3.84 -8.91
CA ALA A 109 -4.03 4.88 -9.48
C ALA A 109 -4.03 6.18 -8.66
N THR A 110 -5.12 6.50 -7.96
CA THR A 110 -5.26 7.77 -7.23
C THR A 110 -4.26 7.93 -6.09
N PRO A 111 -4.11 6.97 -5.14
CA PRO A 111 -3.08 7.05 -4.11
C PRO A 111 -1.66 7.19 -4.69
N LEU A 112 -1.37 6.42 -5.75
CA LEU A 112 -0.08 6.46 -6.42
C LEU A 112 0.23 7.85 -7.00
N LEU A 113 -0.73 8.47 -7.68
CA LEU A 113 -0.57 9.81 -8.25
C LEU A 113 -0.41 10.87 -7.16
N ILE A 114 -1.17 10.80 -6.08
CA ILE A 114 -1.03 11.71 -4.94
C ILE A 114 0.37 11.61 -4.35
N GLY A 115 0.87 10.40 -4.11
CA GLY A 115 2.21 10.16 -3.59
C GLY A 115 3.32 10.70 -4.52
N ILE A 116 3.18 10.52 -5.83
CA ILE A 116 4.12 11.06 -6.82
C ILE A 116 4.14 12.60 -6.79
N VAL A 117 2.96 13.24 -6.82
CA VAL A 117 2.84 14.70 -6.78
C VAL A 117 3.41 15.24 -5.47
N ALA A 118 3.07 14.63 -4.34
CA ALA A 118 3.62 15.01 -3.04
C ALA A 118 5.15 14.88 -3.02
N GLY A 119 5.70 13.77 -3.50
CA GLY A 119 7.15 13.57 -3.63
C GLY A 119 7.84 14.65 -4.47
N LEU A 120 7.27 15.00 -5.63
CA LEU A 120 7.81 16.06 -6.49
C LEU A 120 7.74 17.44 -5.82
N LEU A 121 6.64 17.76 -5.13
CA LEU A 121 6.51 19.01 -4.38
C LEU A 121 7.56 19.11 -3.27
N TRP A 122 7.82 18.02 -2.55
CA TRP A 122 8.90 17.94 -1.56
C TRP A 122 10.27 18.15 -2.20
N ALA A 123 10.54 17.48 -3.32
CA ALA A 123 11.82 17.60 -4.04
C ALA A 123 12.08 19.03 -4.52
N VAL A 124 11.09 19.67 -5.14
CA VAL A 124 11.17 21.06 -5.63
C VAL A 124 11.36 22.01 -4.46
N THR A 125 10.56 21.88 -3.40
CA THR A 125 10.63 22.77 -2.25
C THR A 125 11.96 22.66 -1.52
N ALA A 126 12.43 21.44 -1.24
CA ALA A 126 13.70 21.23 -0.57
C ALA A 126 14.89 21.74 -1.39
N THR A 127 14.89 21.47 -2.70
CA THR A 127 15.93 21.96 -3.62
C THR A 127 15.93 23.48 -3.75
N ALA A 128 14.75 24.09 -3.87
CA ALA A 128 14.61 25.54 -3.96
C ALA A 128 15.08 26.24 -2.67
N LEU A 129 14.73 25.70 -1.50
CA LEU A 129 15.23 26.20 -0.22
C LEU A 129 16.74 26.07 -0.11
N ALA A 130 17.31 24.92 -0.53
CA ALA A 130 18.74 24.70 -0.54
C ALA A 130 19.45 25.74 -1.44
N TYR A 131 18.91 25.99 -2.64
CA TYR A 131 19.44 26.97 -3.58
C TYR A 131 19.40 28.40 -3.02
N VAL A 132 18.25 28.84 -2.51
CA VAL A 132 18.08 30.20 -1.95
C VAL A 132 18.98 30.40 -0.73
N LEU A 133 19.08 29.41 0.15
CA LEU A 133 19.96 29.47 1.32
C LEU A 133 21.44 29.50 0.93
N PHE A 134 21.83 28.72 -0.08
CA PHE A 134 23.19 28.72 -0.60
C PHE A 134 23.58 30.09 -1.17
N LEU A 135 22.70 30.72 -1.96
CA LEU A 135 22.93 32.05 -2.51
C LEU A 135 23.00 33.16 -1.45
N ARG A 136 22.32 32.99 -0.31
CA ARG A 136 22.29 33.96 0.80
C ARG A 136 23.34 33.67 1.87
N ARG A 137 24.18 32.65 1.70
CA ARG A 137 25.16 32.25 2.70
C ARG A 137 26.40 33.14 2.60
N ASP A 138 26.55 34.05 3.55
CA ASP A 138 27.78 34.81 3.73
C ASP A 138 28.90 33.89 4.24
N PHE A 139 29.97 33.75 3.47
CA PHE A 139 31.13 32.91 3.81
C PHE A 139 32.12 33.57 4.77
N THR A 140 31.84 34.81 5.18
CA THR A 140 32.79 35.68 5.90
C THR A 140 32.60 35.73 7.42
N ASN A 141 31.52 35.16 7.97
CA ASN A 141 31.27 35.19 9.42
C ASN A 141 31.15 33.78 10.02
N PRO A 142 32.25 33.20 10.55
CA PRO A 142 32.27 31.82 11.04
C PRO A 142 31.70 31.61 12.46
N THR A 143 31.28 32.67 13.17
CA THR A 143 30.84 32.60 14.58
C THR A 143 29.32 32.72 14.77
N ASP A 144 28.52 32.03 13.95
CA ASP A 144 27.06 32.13 14.02
C ASP A 144 26.47 30.98 14.87
N ASP A 145 26.18 31.22 16.15
CA ASP A 145 25.46 30.30 17.05
C ASP A 145 23.99 30.05 16.60
N GLY A 146 23.54 30.69 15.52
CA GLY A 146 22.18 30.61 14.97
C GLY A 146 21.89 29.39 14.08
N VAL A 147 22.84 28.49 13.83
CA VAL A 147 22.68 27.36 12.89
C VAL A 147 21.45 26.50 13.19
N VAL A 148 21.20 26.18 14.47
CA VAL A 148 20.05 25.34 14.86
C VAL A 148 18.72 26.05 14.64
N ARG A 149 18.64 27.34 15.01
CA ARG A 149 17.43 28.15 14.83
C ARG A 149 17.12 28.37 13.34
N ARG A 150 18.14 28.59 12.52
CA ARG A 150 18.03 28.75 11.06
C ARG A 150 17.65 27.44 10.37
N ALA A 151 18.20 26.31 10.83
CA ALA A 151 17.83 24.98 10.36
C ALA A 151 16.35 24.65 10.63
N ALA A 152 15.89 24.95 11.85
CA ALA A 152 14.50 24.71 12.24
C ALA A 152 13.53 25.63 11.47
N THR A 153 13.82 26.94 11.40
CA THR A 153 12.87 27.92 10.85
C THR A 153 12.88 28.03 9.32
N VAL A 154 14.02 27.81 8.66
CA VAL A 154 14.15 27.97 7.20
C VAL A 154 14.25 26.63 6.47
N GLY A 155 14.67 25.56 7.15
CA GLY A 155 14.73 24.21 6.59
C GLY A 155 13.47 23.39 6.86
N ALA A 156 13.18 23.13 8.13
CA ALA A 156 12.11 22.21 8.52
C ALA A 156 10.71 22.82 8.39
N LEU A 157 10.51 24.06 8.83
CA LEU A 157 9.19 24.69 8.89
C LEU A 157 8.47 24.80 7.52
N PRO A 158 9.13 25.14 6.40
CA PRO A 158 8.49 25.12 5.09
C PRO A 158 8.06 23.73 4.62
N LEU A 159 8.84 22.69 4.94
CA LEU A 159 8.50 21.30 4.60
C LEU A 159 7.31 20.80 5.44
N VAL A 160 7.26 21.18 6.72
CA VAL A 160 6.09 20.91 7.58
C VAL A 160 4.86 21.67 7.08
N GLY A 161 5.02 22.94 6.69
CA GLY A 161 3.95 23.72 6.07
C GLY A 161 3.44 23.11 4.77
N LEU A 162 4.35 22.60 3.92
CA LEU A 162 4.01 21.88 2.71
C LEU A 162 3.21 20.62 3.02
N LEU A 163 3.65 19.81 4.00
CA LEU A 163 2.94 18.62 4.45
C LEU A 163 1.51 18.96 4.93
N GLY A 164 1.36 20.02 5.73
CA GLY A 164 0.05 20.48 6.19
C GLY A 164 -0.85 20.91 5.04
N ALA A 165 -0.30 21.64 4.06
CA ALA A 165 -1.04 22.10 2.90
C ALA A 165 -1.46 20.94 1.97
N THR A 166 -0.56 20.01 1.68
CA THR A 166 -0.88 18.83 0.85
C THR A 166 -1.88 17.92 1.54
N ALA A 167 -1.74 17.69 2.85
CA ALA A 167 -2.73 16.93 3.63
C ALA A 167 -4.11 17.62 3.61
N ALA A 168 -4.17 18.95 3.77
CA ALA A 168 -5.43 19.69 3.71
C ALA A 168 -6.10 19.59 2.33
N VAL A 169 -5.33 19.68 1.24
CA VAL A 169 -5.85 19.50 -0.12
C VAL A 169 -6.39 18.08 -0.31
N VAL A 170 -5.63 17.05 0.09
CA VAL A 170 -6.08 15.65 -0.03
C VAL A 170 -7.37 15.42 0.76
N ALA A 171 -7.43 15.91 2.00
CA ALA A 171 -8.64 15.82 2.82
C ALA A 171 -9.85 16.54 2.18
N ALA A 172 -9.64 17.69 1.53
CA ALA A 172 -10.71 18.43 0.87
C ALA A 172 -11.18 17.81 -0.45
N THR A 173 -10.33 17.03 -1.13
CA THR A 173 -10.63 16.45 -2.46
C THR A 173 -10.98 14.97 -2.44
N THR A 174 -10.87 14.31 -1.28
CA THR A 174 -11.15 12.88 -1.13
C THR A 174 -12.27 12.65 -0.11
N THR A 175 -12.97 11.53 -0.23
CA THR A 175 -14.01 11.10 0.72
C THR A 175 -13.43 10.25 1.85
N ALA A 176 -12.11 10.30 2.05
CA ALA A 176 -11.42 9.45 3.00
C ALA A 176 -11.43 10.09 4.40
N ASP A 177 -12.19 9.48 5.30
CA ASP A 177 -12.25 9.88 6.70
C ASP A 177 -11.33 9.00 7.58
N GLY A 178 -10.76 9.62 8.61
CA GLY A 178 -9.93 8.93 9.60
C GLY A 178 -8.79 8.14 8.96
N THR A 179 -8.67 6.86 9.32
CA THR A 179 -7.64 5.95 8.79
C THR A 179 -7.98 5.34 7.43
N GLY A 180 -9.21 5.52 6.94
CA GLY A 180 -9.69 4.90 5.69
C GLY A 180 -9.97 3.40 5.77
N ILE A 181 -9.64 2.75 6.89
CA ILE A 181 -9.90 1.33 7.15
C ILE A 181 -11.22 1.23 7.94
N ALA A 182 -12.33 1.16 7.21
CA ALA A 182 -13.66 0.99 7.78
C ALA A 182 -14.14 -0.46 7.62
N GLN A 183 -14.92 -0.96 8.58
CA GLN A 183 -15.47 -2.33 8.57
C GLN A 183 -16.06 -2.73 7.21
N ALA A 184 -16.94 -1.90 6.64
CA ALA A 184 -17.58 -2.18 5.36
C ALA A 184 -16.58 -2.32 4.20
N LYS A 185 -15.47 -1.57 4.22
CA LYS A 185 -14.41 -1.67 3.22
C LYS A 185 -13.59 -2.94 3.39
N VAL A 186 -13.28 -3.32 4.64
CA VAL A 186 -12.61 -4.59 4.95
C VAL A 186 -13.45 -5.77 4.48
N GLU A 187 -14.75 -5.76 4.77
CA GLU A 187 -15.71 -6.78 4.34
C GLU A 187 -15.77 -6.89 2.81
N GLN A 188 -15.86 -5.75 2.11
CA GLN A 188 -15.92 -5.71 0.65
C GLN A 188 -14.63 -6.22 0.01
N SER A 189 -13.47 -5.75 0.47
CA SER A 189 -12.17 -6.20 -0.05
C SER A 189 -11.99 -7.70 0.17
N LEU A 190 -12.25 -8.20 1.39
CA LEU A 190 -12.13 -9.62 1.71
C LEU A 190 -13.05 -10.50 0.86
N ALA A 191 -14.31 -10.10 0.69
CA ALA A 191 -15.28 -10.83 -0.13
C ALA A 191 -14.86 -10.88 -1.61
N THR A 192 -14.28 -9.79 -2.12
CA THR A 192 -13.81 -9.69 -3.51
C THR A 192 -12.62 -10.62 -3.75
N GLU A 193 -11.58 -10.51 -2.91
CA GLU A 193 -10.39 -11.36 -3.01
C GLU A 193 -10.74 -12.85 -2.87
N PHE A 194 -11.60 -13.19 -1.89
CA PHE A 194 -12.05 -14.57 -1.72
C PHE A 194 -12.76 -15.09 -2.97
N ALA A 195 -13.62 -14.29 -3.62
CA ALA A 195 -14.35 -14.72 -4.81
C ALA A 195 -13.41 -15.01 -5.99
N HIS A 196 -12.37 -14.19 -6.18
CA HIS A 196 -11.34 -14.41 -7.19
C HIS A 196 -10.55 -15.70 -6.92
N LEU A 197 -10.05 -15.88 -5.69
CA LEU A 197 -9.25 -17.03 -5.30
C LEU A 197 -10.06 -18.33 -5.28
N TYR A 198 -11.36 -18.27 -4.95
CA TYR A 198 -12.25 -19.43 -4.99
C TYR A 198 -12.39 -19.97 -6.42
N ARG A 199 -12.52 -19.09 -7.41
CA ARG A 199 -12.58 -19.49 -8.83
C ARG A 199 -11.28 -20.14 -9.29
N MET A 200 -10.14 -19.58 -8.88
CA MET A 200 -8.82 -20.16 -9.15
C MET A 200 -8.68 -21.56 -8.54
N GLN A 201 -9.02 -21.72 -7.26
CA GLN A 201 -9.00 -23.02 -6.57
C GLN A 201 -9.91 -24.04 -7.27
N THR A 202 -11.12 -23.63 -7.64
CA THR A 202 -12.12 -24.47 -8.31
C THR A 202 -11.58 -25.01 -9.63
N ALA A 203 -10.91 -24.16 -10.42
CA ALA A 203 -10.26 -24.57 -11.66
C ALA A 203 -9.11 -25.57 -11.39
N GLN A 204 -8.25 -25.31 -10.41
CA GLN A 204 -7.13 -26.20 -10.06
C GLN A 204 -7.60 -27.57 -9.54
N LEU A 205 -8.71 -27.59 -8.79
CA LEU A 205 -9.35 -28.82 -8.29
C LEU A 205 -10.23 -29.53 -9.33
N HIS A 206 -10.27 -29.04 -10.57
CA HIS A 206 -11.10 -29.60 -11.65
C HIS A 206 -12.60 -29.70 -11.27
N ARG A 207 -13.08 -28.73 -10.49
CA ARG A 207 -14.49 -28.61 -10.09
C ARG A 207 -15.29 -27.81 -11.14
N PRO A 208 -16.63 -27.90 -11.16
CA PRO A 208 -17.46 -27.11 -12.06
C PRO A 208 -17.20 -25.62 -11.92
N ALA A 209 -17.06 -24.92 -13.05
CA ALA A 209 -16.78 -23.49 -13.06
C ALA A 209 -17.93 -22.69 -12.43
N VAL A 210 -17.56 -21.72 -11.60
CA VAL A 210 -18.48 -20.75 -10.98
C VAL A 210 -18.01 -19.33 -11.31
N THR A 211 -18.96 -18.42 -11.44
CA THR A 211 -18.71 -16.97 -11.62
C THR A 211 -18.85 -16.24 -10.30
N GLU A 212 -18.19 -15.09 -10.16
CA GLU A 212 -18.31 -14.24 -8.95
C GLU A 212 -19.76 -13.83 -8.65
N ALA A 213 -20.53 -13.51 -9.70
CA ALA A 213 -21.95 -13.17 -9.59
C ALA A 213 -22.81 -14.34 -9.06
N GLN A 214 -22.41 -15.59 -9.34
CA GLN A 214 -23.06 -16.77 -8.78
C GLN A 214 -22.66 -17.03 -7.33
N LEU A 215 -21.38 -16.76 -6.98
CA LEU A 215 -20.88 -16.94 -5.62
C LEU A 215 -21.59 -16.02 -4.63
N ARG A 216 -21.94 -14.79 -5.04
CA ARG A 216 -22.55 -13.78 -4.15
C ARG A 216 -21.82 -13.71 -2.81
N THR A 217 -20.50 -13.63 -2.90
CA THR A 217 -19.63 -13.66 -1.72
C THR A 217 -19.89 -12.42 -0.88
N ALA A 218 -20.04 -12.62 0.43
CA ALA A 218 -20.16 -11.55 1.40
C ALA A 218 -19.28 -11.88 2.61
N ALA A 219 -18.77 -10.85 3.28
CA ALA A 219 -18.03 -11.01 4.53
C ALA A 219 -18.72 -10.22 5.64
N ALA A 220 -18.68 -10.76 6.86
CA ALA A 220 -19.07 -10.06 8.07
C ALA A 220 -17.87 -10.05 9.02
N CYS A 221 -17.35 -8.87 9.32
CA CYS A 221 -16.14 -8.67 10.09
C CYS A 221 -16.43 -8.05 11.45
N THR A 222 -15.75 -8.53 12.48
CA THR A 222 -15.74 -7.89 13.80
C THR A 222 -14.30 -7.62 14.23
N LYS A 223 -14.11 -6.61 15.06
CA LYS A 223 -12.81 -6.25 15.62
C LYS A 223 -12.85 -6.41 17.14
N ALA A 224 -11.84 -7.05 17.73
CA ALA A 224 -11.84 -7.36 19.15
C ALA A 224 -12.03 -6.11 20.01
N GLY A 225 -12.96 -6.16 20.97
CA GLY A 225 -13.23 -5.03 21.87
C GLY A 225 -14.07 -3.89 21.26
N VAL A 226 -14.48 -3.97 19.99
CA VAL A 226 -15.36 -2.99 19.34
C VAL A 226 -16.74 -3.59 19.13
N ARG A 227 -17.79 -2.87 19.54
CA ARG A 227 -19.19 -3.35 19.42
C ARG A 227 -19.82 -2.96 18.09
N ASP A 228 -19.64 -1.71 17.67
CA ASP A 228 -20.18 -1.15 16.43
C ASP A 228 -19.15 -0.19 15.82
N GLY A 229 -19.13 -0.07 14.48
CA GLY A 229 -18.23 0.85 13.77
C GLY A 229 -16.75 0.47 13.90
N ALA A 230 -16.42 -0.80 13.62
CA ALA A 230 -15.02 -1.25 13.66
C ALA A 230 -14.17 -0.51 12.61
N GLU A 231 -13.04 0.05 13.05
CA GLU A 231 -12.13 0.83 12.20
C GLU A 231 -10.66 0.62 12.58
N GLY A 232 -9.78 0.91 11.62
CA GLY A 232 -8.33 0.98 11.79
C GLY A 232 -7.58 -0.34 11.67
N ALA A 233 -6.25 -0.23 11.60
CA ALA A 233 -5.31 -1.34 11.54
C ALA A 233 -5.33 -2.24 12.80
N GLY A 234 -4.79 -3.46 12.67
CA GLY A 234 -4.62 -4.43 13.75
C GLY A 234 -4.75 -5.87 13.29
N ASN A 235 -4.33 -6.80 14.15
CA ASN A 235 -4.43 -8.26 13.98
C ASN A 235 -5.62 -8.87 14.75
N ASP A 236 -6.58 -8.02 15.11
CA ASP A 236 -7.73 -8.30 15.94
C ASP A 236 -9.03 -8.32 15.14
N TRP A 237 -8.93 -8.39 13.81
CA TRP A 237 -10.05 -8.56 12.90
C TRP A 237 -10.38 -10.05 12.74
N ARG A 238 -11.65 -10.40 12.92
CA ARG A 238 -12.18 -11.73 12.64
C ARG A 238 -13.37 -11.62 11.71
N CYS A 239 -13.24 -12.22 10.54
CA CYS A 239 -14.22 -12.15 9.48
C CYS A 239 -14.80 -13.52 9.14
N VAL A 240 -16.11 -13.57 8.94
CA VAL A 240 -16.81 -14.74 8.40
C VAL A 240 -17.15 -14.44 6.95
N VAL A 241 -16.52 -15.15 6.03
CA VAL A 241 -16.85 -15.09 4.60
C VAL A 241 -17.91 -16.13 4.30
N SER A 242 -18.92 -15.74 3.53
CA SER A 242 -20.03 -16.58 3.10
C SER A 242 -20.19 -16.53 1.59
N TRP A 243 -20.52 -17.66 0.97
CA TRP A 243 -20.72 -17.76 -0.48
C TRP A 243 -21.76 -18.82 -0.82
N HIS A 244 -22.31 -18.72 -2.02
CA HIS A 244 -23.36 -19.59 -2.54
C HIS A 244 -22.82 -20.39 -3.72
N LEU A 245 -23.22 -21.67 -3.82
CA LEU A 245 -22.88 -22.51 -4.94
C LEU A 245 -24.15 -22.86 -5.74
N PRO A 246 -24.09 -22.84 -7.09
CA PRO A 246 -25.22 -23.26 -7.90
C PRO A 246 -25.64 -24.70 -7.56
N GLY A 247 -26.92 -24.91 -7.28
CA GLY A 247 -27.47 -26.24 -6.95
C GLY A 247 -27.26 -26.68 -5.50
N ALA A 248 -26.58 -25.89 -4.66
CA ALA A 248 -26.49 -26.14 -3.22
C ALA A 248 -27.51 -25.28 -2.46
N ALA A 249 -28.27 -25.90 -1.55
CA ALA A 249 -29.22 -25.18 -0.69
C ALA A 249 -28.55 -24.51 0.53
N ALA A 250 -27.37 -25.01 0.92
CA ALA A 250 -26.61 -24.47 2.05
C ALA A 250 -25.60 -23.42 1.58
N THR A 251 -25.52 -22.31 2.31
CA THR A 251 -24.48 -21.29 2.16
C THR A 251 -23.16 -21.84 2.71
N GLY A 252 -22.09 -21.77 1.91
CA GLY A 252 -20.73 -22.06 2.38
C GLY A 252 -20.25 -20.93 3.26
N SER A 253 -19.48 -21.25 4.30
CA SER A 253 -18.90 -20.25 5.19
C SER A 253 -17.50 -20.64 5.66
N ALA A 254 -16.62 -19.66 5.80
CA ALA A 254 -15.24 -19.81 6.26
C ALA A 254 -14.87 -18.65 7.18
N VAL A 255 -14.07 -18.92 8.20
CA VAL A 255 -13.61 -17.90 9.14
C VAL A 255 -12.15 -17.55 8.86
N TYR A 256 -11.87 -16.25 8.80
CA TYR A 256 -10.55 -15.69 8.59
C TYR A 256 -10.17 -14.77 9.74
N GLN A 257 -8.93 -14.90 10.21
CA GLN A 257 -8.28 -13.89 11.06
C GLN A 257 -7.49 -12.96 10.16
N LEU A 258 -7.68 -11.66 10.32
CA LEU A 258 -7.03 -10.65 9.49
C LEU A 258 -6.00 -9.87 10.30
N ASP A 259 -4.81 -9.72 9.72
CA ASP A 259 -3.83 -8.72 10.13
C ASP A 259 -3.83 -7.58 9.11
N VAL A 260 -4.44 -6.46 9.49
CA VAL A 260 -4.59 -5.27 8.65
C VAL A 260 -3.55 -4.24 9.03
N THR A 261 -2.67 -3.88 8.11
CA THR A 261 -1.66 -2.84 8.31
C THR A 261 -2.24 -1.45 8.07
N ALA A 262 -1.56 -0.42 8.57
CA ALA A 262 -2.06 0.95 8.52
C ALA A 262 -2.12 1.56 7.11
N ASP A 263 -1.41 0.98 6.14
CA ASP A 263 -1.51 1.27 4.70
C ASP A 263 -2.63 0.49 3.99
N GLY A 264 -3.46 -0.24 4.74
CA GLY A 264 -4.64 -0.93 4.22
C GLY A 264 -4.37 -2.31 3.64
N ARG A 265 -3.13 -2.79 3.64
CA ARG A 265 -2.85 -4.19 3.27
C ARG A 265 -3.37 -5.10 4.37
N PHE A 266 -3.81 -6.30 4.01
CA PHE A 266 -4.15 -7.31 4.99
C PHE A 266 -3.67 -8.69 4.56
N VAL A 267 -3.40 -9.52 5.56
CA VAL A 267 -3.23 -10.97 5.41
C VAL A 267 -4.45 -11.62 6.04
N ALA A 268 -5.17 -12.45 5.28
CA ALA A 268 -6.29 -13.26 5.76
C ALA A 268 -5.83 -14.70 5.97
N ASP A 269 -5.83 -15.16 7.22
CA ASP A 269 -5.44 -16.52 7.61
C ASP A 269 -6.68 -17.37 7.91
N GLY A 270 -6.80 -18.51 7.23
CA GLY A 270 -7.93 -19.41 7.32
C GLY A 270 -7.91 -20.27 8.59
N ASP A 271 -8.85 -20.01 9.49
CA ASP A 271 -8.99 -20.70 10.79
C ASP A 271 -9.91 -21.94 10.71
N GLY A 272 -10.12 -22.52 9.52
CA GLY A 272 -11.06 -23.61 9.31
C GLY A 272 -10.43 -24.92 8.84
N PRO A 273 -11.24 -26.00 8.74
CA PRO A 273 -10.75 -27.32 8.41
C PRO A 273 -10.21 -27.37 6.96
N LYS A 274 -9.35 -28.36 6.68
CA LYS A 274 -8.64 -28.48 5.39
C LYS A 274 -9.58 -28.47 4.18
N GLU A 275 -10.80 -28.95 4.35
CA GLU A 275 -11.79 -29.07 3.28
C GLU A 275 -12.38 -27.72 2.85
N VAL A 276 -12.21 -26.67 3.67
CA VAL A 276 -12.81 -25.34 3.46
C VAL A 276 -11.73 -24.30 3.18
N ASN A 277 -10.94 -23.94 4.18
CA ASN A 277 -9.90 -22.91 4.10
C ASN A 277 -8.65 -23.28 4.92
N GLY A 278 -8.45 -24.56 5.25
CA GLY A 278 -7.20 -25.01 5.87
C GLY A 278 -6.09 -25.29 4.84
N TYR A 279 -4.88 -25.51 5.35
CA TYR A 279 -3.71 -25.84 4.53
C TYR A 279 -3.81 -27.25 3.93
N PHE A 280 -3.75 -27.32 2.60
CA PHE A 280 -3.49 -28.53 1.83
C PHE A 280 -2.84 -28.18 0.50
N LEU A 281 -2.25 -29.16 -0.17
CA LEU A 281 -1.63 -28.97 -1.48
C LEU A 281 -2.62 -29.28 -2.60
N VAL A 282 -2.68 -28.38 -3.58
CA VAL A 282 -3.43 -28.51 -4.82
C VAL A 282 -2.44 -28.89 -5.93
N ARG A 283 -2.80 -29.87 -6.75
CA ARG A 283 -2.02 -30.23 -7.93
C ARG A 283 -2.21 -29.15 -8.98
N THR A 284 -1.16 -28.40 -9.30
CA THR A 284 -1.17 -27.42 -10.40
C THR A 284 -0.32 -27.94 -11.57
N PRO A 285 -0.47 -27.38 -12.77
CA PRO A 285 0.38 -27.75 -13.92
C PRO A 285 1.88 -27.57 -13.66
N THR A 286 2.27 -26.68 -12.74
CA THR A 286 3.65 -26.34 -12.40
C THR A 286 4.18 -27.06 -11.16
N GLY A 287 3.38 -27.92 -10.53
CA GLY A 287 3.73 -28.63 -9.30
C GLY A 287 2.67 -28.52 -8.21
N ASP A 288 2.95 -29.10 -7.04
CA ASP A 288 2.07 -28.97 -5.89
C ASP A 288 2.23 -27.59 -5.27
N ALA A 289 1.12 -26.87 -5.11
CA ALA A 289 1.07 -25.55 -4.50
C ALA A 289 0.07 -25.54 -3.34
N PRO A 290 0.27 -24.72 -2.29
CA PRO A 290 -0.73 -24.56 -1.25
C PRO A 290 -2.08 -24.06 -1.78
N ASN A 291 -3.16 -24.48 -1.13
CA ASN A 291 -4.52 -24.01 -1.38
C ASN A 291 -4.62 -22.46 -1.38
N PRO A 292 -4.96 -21.77 -2.48
CA PRO A 292 -5.00 -20.30 -2.48
C PRO A 292 -5.95 -19.67 -1.44
N LEU A 293 -6.90 -20.44 -0.87
CA LEU A 293 -7.80 -19.97 0.20
C LEU A 293 -7.28 -20.20 1.63
N TRP A 294 -6.13 -20.86 1.82
CA TRP A 294 -5.60 -21.13 3.18
C TRP A 294 -5.07 -19.87 3.84
N GLN A 295 -4.32 -19.08 3.10
CA GLN A 295 -3.82 -17.77 3.49
C GLN A 295 -3.66 -16.95 2.21
N PHE A 296 -4.17 -15.72 2.23
CA PHE A 296 -4.04 -14.81 1.10
C PHE A 296 -3.94 -13.36 1.55
N ASP A 297 -3.37 -12.54 0.67
CA ASP A 297 -3.20 -11.12 0.89
C ASP A 297 -4.31 -10.34 0.16
N GLY A 298 -4.58 -9.14 0.64
CA GLY A 298 -5.47 -8.20 -0.05
C GLY A 298 -5.21 -6.75 0.36
N ILE A 299 -5.96 -5.84 -0.25
CA ILE A 299 -5.84 -4.39 0.01
C ILE A 299 -7.23 -3.78 0.24
N VAL A 300 -7.33 -2.97 1.28
CA VAL A 300 -8.46 -2.08 1.57
C VAL A 300 -8.24 -0.76 0.84
N ASP A 301 -9.17 -0.36 -0.03
CA ASP A 301 -9.11 0.95 -0.67
C ASP A 301 -9.42 2.06 0.35
N LEU A 302 -8.37 2.75 0.78
CA LEU A 302 -8.45 3.84 1.75
C LEU A 302 -9.25 5.04 1.22
N LEU A 303 -9.32 5.24 -0.10
CA LEU A 303 -9.99 6.36 -0.75
C LEU A 303 -11.40 6.04 -1.25
N ALA A 304 -11.75 4.76 -1.44
CA ALA A 304 -13.08 4.37 -1.87
C ALA A 304 -14.16 4.97 -0.96
N ALA A 305 -15.30 5.37 -1.54
CA ALA A 305 -16.47 5.67 -0.75
C ALA A 305 -16.96 4.39 -0.06
N VAL A 306 -17.47 4.49 1.16
CA VAL A 306 -18.19 3.38 1.78
C VAL A 306 -19.43 3.11 0.92
N PRO A 307 -19.66 1.88 0.43
CA PRO A 307 -20.87 1.56 -0.31
C PRO A 307 -22.12 1.88 0.52
N ASP A 308 -23.10 2.61 -0.04
CA ASP A 308 -24.39 2.82 0.63
C ASP A 308 -25.14 1.48 0.66
N PRO A 309 -25.48 0.93 1.84
CA PRO A 309 -26.23 -0.33 1.95
C PRO A 309 -27.63 -0.26 1.33
N ARG A 310 -28.10 0.92 0.90
CA ARG A 310 -29.37 1.09 0.17
C ARG A 310 -29.28 0.88 -1.35
N ASN A 311 -28.07 0.72 -1.90
CA ASN A 311 -27.84 0.57 -3.34
C ASN A 311 -27.39 -0.85 -3.76
N SER A 312 -27.48 -1.84 -2.87
CA SER A 312 -27.22 -3.26 -3.13
C SER A 312 -28.50 -4.09 -3.23
#